data_AF-A0A7H0YBS5-F1
#
_entry.id   AF-A0A7H0YBS5-F1
#
_cell.length_a   1.000
_cell.length_b   1.000
_cell.length_c   1.000
_cell.angle_alpha   90.00
_cell.angle_beta   90.00
_cell.angle_gamma   90.00
#
_symmetry.space_group_name_H-M   'P 1'
#
loop_
_entity.id
_entity.type
_entity.pdbx_description
1 polymer ?
#
loop_
_entity_poly.entity_id
_entity_poly.type
_entity_poly.pdbx_seq_one_letter_code
_entity_poly.pdbx_strand_id
1 'polypeptide(L)'
;MTALTEAQLRICARACITCYERGEGDIATILGSYALDEKQREQVIKIILSKRSDLVTGNVDNSSSTDALNEQEETVKWYNSIFRKKTV
;
A
#
# COMPACT_ATOMS: atom_id res chain seq x y z
N MET A 1 -10.16 11.53 7.95
CA MET A 1 -10.11 11.98 6.54
C MET A 1 -11.53 12.31 6.09
N THR A 2 -11.68 13.28 5.18
CA THR A 2 -12.95 13.54 4.49
C THR A 2 -13.32 12.35 3.62
N ALA A 3 -14.60 11.96 3.65
CA ALA A 3 -15.09 10.88 2.80
C ALA A 3 -14.98 11.28 1.32
N LEU A 4 -14.32 10.45 0.51
CA LEU A 4 -14.30 10.62 -0.94
C LEU A 4 -15.70 10.45 -1.52
N THR A 5 -16.04 11.28 -2.49
CA THR A 5 -17.24 11.13 -3.30
C THR A 5 -17.13 9.91 -4.21
N GLU A 6 -18.28 9.38 -4.66
CA GLU A 6 -18.30 8.26 -5.61
C GLU A 6 -17.51 8.55 -6.90
N ALA A 7 -17.58 9.78 -7.40
CA ALA A 7 -16.81 10.19 -8.57
C ALA A 7 -15.30 10.10 -8.32
N GLN A 8 -14.82 10.51 -7.14
CA GLN A 8 -13.41 10.42 -6.79
C GLN A 8 -12.95 8.96 -6.64
N LEU A 9 -13.77 8.09 -6.06
CA LEU A 9 -13.47 6.66 -5.96
C LEU A 9 -13.38 6.01 -7.35
N ARG A 10 -14.27 6.39 -8.28
CA ARG A 10 -14.21 5.92 -9.68
C ARG A 10 -12.95 6.42 -10.40
N ILE A 11 -12.51 7.64 -10.14
CA ILE A 11 -11.26 8.19 -10.70
C ILE A 11 -10.06 7.42 -10.14
N CYS A 12 -10.02 7.19 -8.83
CA CYS A 12 -8.96 6.42 -8.18
C CYS A 12 -8.86 4.99 -8.73
N ALA A 13 -9.99 4.30 -8.88
CA ALA A 13 -10.03 2.96 -9.48
C ALA A 13 -9.47 2.94 -10.92
N ARG A 14 -9.82 3.93 -11.75
CA ARG A 14 -9.29 4.03 -13.12
C ARG A 14 -7.79 4.28 -13.12
N ALA A 15 -7.30 5.17 -12.25
CA ALA A 15 -5.88 5.44 -12.11
C ALA A 15 -5.11 4.17 -11.71
N CYS A 16 -5.63 3.40 -10.76
CA CYS A 16 -5.03 2.12 -10.35
C CYS A 16 -4.91 1.14 -11.51
N ILE A 17 -5.98 0.98 -12.32
CA ILE A 17 -5.97 0.10 -13.50
C ILE A 17 -4.94 0.57 -14.52
N THR A 18 -4.86 1.88 -14.80
CA THR A 18 -3.89 2.42 -15.75
C THR A 18 -2.44 2.19 -15.30
N CYS A 19 -2.12 2.38 -14.01
CA CYS A 19 -0.80 2.09 -13.47
C CYS A 19 -0.47 0.59 -13.59
N TYR A 20 -1.44 -0.29 -13.31
CA TYR A 20 -1.27 -1.74 -13.47
C TYR A 20 -0.99 -2.12 -14.94
N GLU A 21 -1.74 -1.56 -15.88
CA GLU A 21 -1.54 -1.79 -17.33
C GLU A 21 -0.18 -1.28 -17.83
N ARG A 22 0.39 -0.28 -17.16
CA ARG A 22 1.75 0.23 -17.41
C ARG A 22 2.84 -0.62 -16.76
N GLY A 23 2.49 -1.62 -15.96
CA GLY A 23 3.44 -2.46 -15.24
C GLY A 23 4.07 -1.76 -14.03
N GLU A 24 3.43 -0.73 -13.46
CA GLU A 24 3.93 0.01 -12.29
C GLU A 24 3.83 -0.77 -10.97
N GLY A 25 3.23 -1.97 -11.00
CA GLY A 25 3.08 -2.87 -9.85
C GLY A 25 1.76 -3.64 -9.89
N ASP A 26 1.54 -4.51 -8.91
CA ASP A 26 0.22 -5.11 -8.70
C ASP A 26 -0.79 -4.08 -8.14
N ILE A 27 -2.08 -4.38 -8.26
CA ILE A 27 -3.17 -3.48 -7.83
C ILE A 27 -3.06 -3.14 -6.33
N ALA A 28 -2.63 -4.09 -5.52
CA ALA A 28 -2.51 -3.91 -4.08
C ALA A 28 -1.43 -2.89 -3.71
N THR A 29 -0.25 -3.01 -4.31
CA THR A 29 0.88 -2.10 -4.17
C THR A 29 0.51 -0.71 -4.65
N ILE A 30 -0.14 -0.62 -5.83
CA ILE A 30 -0.60 0.66 -6.38
C ILE A 30 -1.63 1.30 -5.46
N LEU A 31 -2.63 0.55 -4.98
CA LEU A 31 -3.65 1.06 -4.07
C LEU A 31 -3.06 1.48 -2.70
N GLY A 32 -2.05 0.75 -2.24
CA GLY A 32 -1.25 1.05 -1.05
C GLY A 32 -0.63 2.44 -1.07
N SER A 33 -0.25 2.93 -2.25
CA SER A 33 0.35 4.27 -2.42
C SER A 33 -0.63 5.43 -2.21
N TYR A 34 -1.95 5.17 -2.27
CA TYR A 34 -2.96 6.19 -2.04
C TYR A 34 -3.29 6.31 -0.55
N ALA A 35 -3.46 7.56 -0.09
CA ALA A 35 -3.90 7.89 1.27
C ALA A 35 -5.41 7.69 1.43
N LEU A 36 -5.85 6.43 1.39
CA LEU A 36 -7.24 6.00 1.54
C LEU A 36 -7.48 5.35 2.91
N ASP A 37 -8.65 5.58 3.49
CA ASP A 37 -9.14 4.78 4.61
C ASP A 37 -9.63 3.39 4.16
N GLU A 38 -9.81 2.48 5.11
CA GLU A 38 -10.18 1.08 4.83
C GLU A 38 -11.46 0.97 3.99
N LYS A 39 -12.49 1.74 4.35
CA LYS A 39 -13.78 1.74 3.65
C LYS A 39 -13.63 2.27 2.22
N GLN A 40 -12.79 3.28 2.02
CA GLN A 40 -12.48 3.79 0.68
C GLN A 40 -11.70 2.77 -0.15
N ARG A 41 -10.72 2.07 0.44
CA ARG A 41 -9.96 1.02 -0.25
C ARG A 41 -10.87 -0.10 -0.72
N GLU A 42 -11.73 -0.62 0.15
CA GLU A 42 -12.70 -1.66 -0.22
C GLU A 42 -13.60 -1.22 -1.39
N GLN A 43 -14.07 0.03 -1.37
CA GLN A 43 -14.90 0.56 -2.46
C GLN A 43 -14.13 0.67 -3.78
N VAL A 44 -12.87 1.11 -3.74
CA VAL A 44 -12.02 1.17 -4.92
C VAL A 44 -11.75 -0.23 -5.48
N ILE A 45 -11.40 -1.19 -4.63
CA ILE A 45 -11.19 -2.60 -5.02
C ILE A 45 -12.44 -3.16 -5.70
N LYS A 46 -13.63 -2.93 -5.12
CA LYS A 46 -14.89 -3.39 -5.70
C LYS A 46 -15.14 -2.80 -7.09
N ILE A 47 -14.82 -1.52 -7.31
CA ILE A 47 -14.93 -0.87 -8.63
C ILE A 47 -13.91 -1.47 -9.62
N ILE A 48 -12.68 -1.73 -9.18
CA ILE A 48 -11.64 -2.35 -10.01
C ILE A 48 -12.08 -3.74 -10.46
N LEU A 49 -12.47 -4.60 -9.52
CA LEU A 49 -12.91 -5.97 -9.81
C LEU A 49 -14.17 -6.04 -10.67
N SER A 50 -15.06 -5.04 -10.56
CA SER A 50 -16.22 -4.93 -11.45
C SER A 50 -15.83 -4.64 -12.91
N LYS A 51 -14.67 -4.02 -13.17
CA LYS A 51 -14.19 -3.69 -14.51
C LYS A 51 -13.19 -4.69 -15.06
N ARG A 52 -12.41 -5.30 -14.17
CA ARG A 52 -11.32 -6.20 -14.46
C ARG A 52 -11.42 -7.40 -13.53
N SER A 53 -12.43 -8.24 -13.79
CA SER A 53 -12.67 -9.46 -13.02
C SER A 53 -11.58 -10.51 -13.22
N ASP A 54 -10.73 -10.32 -14.24
CA ASP A 54 -9.51 -11.09 -14.48
C ASP A 54 -8.41 -10.82 -13.45
N LEU A 55 -8.45 -9.66 -12.78
CA LEU A 55 -7.48 -9.34 -11.75
C LEU A 55 -7.81 -10.12 -10.49
N VAL A 56 -6.94 -11.06 -10.15
CA VAL A 56 -6.87 -11.55 -8.79
C VAL A 56 -6.36 -10.37 -7.97
N THR A 57 -7.22 -9.82 -7.11
CA THR A 57 -6.70 -9.01 -6.00
C THR A 57 -5.93 -10.01 -5.16
N GLY A 58 -4.63 -10.14 -5.47
CA GLY A 58 -3.73 -10.98 -4.69
C GLY A 58 -4.02 -10.64 -3.26
N ASN A 59 -4.34 -11.67 -2.47
CA ASN A 59 -4.55 -11.55 -1.04
C ASN A 59 -3.39 -10.73 -0.50
N VAL A 60 -3.61 -9.43 -0.31
CA VAL A 60 -2.85 -8.68 0.66
C VAL A 60 -3.40 -9.26 1.94
N ASP A 61 -2.83 -10.41 2.31
CA ASP A 61 -2.62 -10.71 3.70
C ASP A 61 -2.31 -9.37 4.34
N ASN A 62 -3.01 -9.08 5.41
CA ASN A 62 -2.91 -7.89 6.22
C ASN A 62 -1.50 -7.75 6.85
N SER A 63 -0.43 -7.88 6.07
CA SER A 63 0.73 -7.01 6.09
C SER A 63 0.25 -5.67 5.49
N SER A 64 -0.57 -4.88 6.19
CA SER A 64 0.00 -3.99 7.20
C SER A 64 1.53 -4.09 7.24
N SER A 65 2.20 -3.60 6.20
CA SER A 65 3.57 -3.15 6.35
C SER A 65 3.51 -1.85 7.14
N THR A 66 3.13 -1.98 8.42
CA THR A 66 3.27 -0.98 9.47
C THR A 66 4.01 -1.58 10.65
N ASP A 67 4.87 -2.57 10.43
CA ASP A 67 5.85 -3.00 11.43
C ASP A 67 7.25 -3.25 10.88
N ALA A 68 7.50 -3.08 9.57
CA ALA A 68 8.85 -3.26 9.04
C ALA A 68 9.80 -2.08 9.31
N LEU A 69 9.29 -0.89 9.63
CA LEU A 69 10.15 0.27 9.92
C LEU A 69 10.61 0.34 11.38
N ASN A 70 9.86 -0.20 12.34
CA ASN A 70 10.27 -0.17 13.75
C ASN A 70 11.30 -1.26 14.07
N GLU A 71 11.12 -2.47 13.54
CA GLU A 71 12.10 -3.55 13.70
C GLU A 71 13.44 -3.20 13.05
N GLN A 72 13.42 -2.56 11.88
CA GLN A 72 14.65 -2.14 11.20
C GLN A 72 15.37 -1.04 11.99
N GLU A 73 14.66 -0.11 12.61
CA GLU A 73 15.26 0.94 13.45
C GLU A 73 15.83 0.39 14.76
N GLU A 74 15.14 -0.57 15.40
CA GLU A 74 15.63 -1.29 16.59
C GLU A 74 16.85 -2.16 16.25
N THR A 75 16.82 -2.87 15.12
CA THR A 75 17.95 -3.67 14.64
C THR A 75 19.16 -2.80 14.34
N VAL A 76 18.95 -1.63 13.72
CA VAL A 76 20.02 -0.64 13.46
C VAL A 76 20.54 -0.04 14.77
N LYS A 77 19.69 0.22 15.78
CA LYS A 77 20.12 0.68 17.12
C LYS A 77 20.92 -0.39 17.86
N TRP A 78 20.49 -1.64 17.86
CA TRP A 78 21.21 -2.77 18.45
C TRP A 78 22.58 -2.98 17.79
N TYR A 79 22.62 -2.98 16.45
CA TYR A 79 23.86 -3.09 15.67
C TYR A 79 24.86 -1.97 16.03
N ASN A 80 24.40 -0.71 16.08
CA ASN A 80 25.24 0.41 16.48
C ASN A 80 25.71 0.33 17.94
N SER A 81 24.92 -0.24 18.86
CA SER A 81 25.30 -0.42 20.26
C SER A 81 26.41 -1.44 20.47
N ILE A 82 26.47 -2.50 19.65
CA ILE A 82 27.48 -3.56 19.78
C ILE A 82 28.78 -3.17 19.07
N PHE A 83 28.69 -2.54 17.89
CA PHE A 83 29.84 -2.36 17.01
C PHE A 83 30.42 -0.95 17.01
N ARG A 84 29.69 0.08 17.48
CA ARG A 84 30.23 1.43 17.56
C ARG A 84 31.13 1.58 18.78
N LYS A 85 32.37 1.14 18.64
CA LYS A 85 33.48 1.55 19.51
C LYS A 85 33.54 3.07 19.53
N LYS A 86 33.51 3.64 20.74
CA LYS A 86 33.82 5.04 21.01
C LYS A 86 35.26 5.29 20.55
N THR A 87 35.43 5.90 19.37
CA THR A 87 36.67 6.59 19.05
C THR A 87 36.81 7.72 20.06
N VAL A 88 37.85 7.61 20.88
CA VAL A 88 38.27 8.61 21.88
C VAL A 88 38.57 9.92 21.18
#